data_AF-A0A7Y4ZXN1-F1
#
_entry.id   AF-A0A7Y4ZXN1-F1
#
_cell.length_a   1.000
_cell.length_b   1.000
_cell.length_c   1.000
_cell.angle_alpha   90.00
_cell.angle_beta   90.00
_cell.angle_gamma   90.00
#
_symmetry.space_group_name_H-M   'P 1'
#
loop_
_entity.id
_entity.type
_entity.pdbx_description
1 polymer ?
#
loop_
_entity_poly.entity_id
_entity_poly.type
_entity_poly.pdbx_seq_one_letter_code
_entity_poly.pdbx_strand_id
1 'polypeptide(L)' 'MNSYVHNDFLPIERFLNGYPETLLIQIVEISNALNIMVSMVLARMSEDYSLVSLVKQLQIDFKDSLPILQPL' A
#
# COMPACT_ATOMS: atom_id res chain seq x y z
N MET A 1 11.65 -31.01 7.21
CA MET A 1 10.86 -30.17 8.14
C MET A 1 11.45 -28.77 8.13
N ASN A 2 10.90 -27.86 7.32
CA ASN A 2 11.15 -26.42 7.42
C ASN A 2 9.84 -25.75 6.99
N SER A 3 8.90 -25.65 7.93
CA SER A 3 7.70 -24.86 7.72
C SER A 3 8.07 -23.41 7.96
N TYR A 4 8.37 -22.67 6.89
CA TYR A 4 8.55 -21.22 6.94
C TYR A 4 7.28 -20.49 7.42
N VAL A 5 6.13 -21.19 7.44
CA VAL A 5 4.82 -20.63 7.77
C VAL A 5 4.62 -20.36 9.28
N HIS A 6 5.53 -20.77 10.16
CA HIS A 6 5.36 -20.59 11.62
C HIS A 6 6.39 -19.72 12.33
N ASN A 7 7.52 -19.35 11.71
CA ASN A 7 8.53 -18.53 12.39
C ASN A 7 8.47 -17.03 12.07
N ASP A 8 7.79 -16.62 10.99
CA ASP A 8 7.69 -15.19 10.60
C ASP A 8 6.82 -14.33 11.54
N PHE A 9 6.14 -14.97 12.49
CA PHE A 9 5.29 -14.32 13.49
C PHE A 9 6.02 -14.01 14.80
N LEU A 10 7.24 -14.51 15.01
CA LEU A 10 8.04 -14.18 16.19
C LEU A 10 8.66 -12.78 16.02
N PRO A 11 8.32 -11.80 16.88
CA PRO A 11 8.89 -10.45 16.78
C PRO A 11 10.42 -10.41 16.88
N ILE A 12 11.01 -11.40 17.56
CA ILE A 12 12.46 -11.56 17.73
C ILE A 12 13.15 -11.93 16.40
N GLU A 13 12.55 -12.81 15.60
CA GLU A 13 13.11 -13.23 14.30
C GLU A 13 13.21 -12.04 13.34
N ARG A 14 12.24 -11.12 13.37
CA ARG A 14 12.24 -9.89 12.54
C ARG A 14 13.36 -8.92 12.90
N PHE A 15 13.74 -8.86 14.18
CA PHE A 15 14.85 -8.03 14.64
C PHE A 15 16.22 -8.60 14.26
N LEU A 16 16.34 -9.92 14.17
CA LEU A 16 17.60 -10.60 13.83
C LEU A 16 17.79 -10.76 12.32
N ASN A 17 16.73 -11.09 11.59
CA ASN A 17 16.78 -11.48 10.17
C ASN A 17 16.15 -10.45 9.22
N GLY A 18 15.54 -9.39 9.77
CA GLY A 18 14.83 -8.37 8.99
C GLY A 18 13.38 -8.77 8.65
N TYR A 19 12.71 -7.93 7.89
CA TYR A 19 11.35 -8.21 7.40
C TYR A 19 11.40 -8.93 6.06
N PRO A 20 10.47 -9.87 5.78
CA PRO A 20 10.31 -10.45 4.45
C PRO A 20 10.10 -9.35 3.40
N GLU A 21 10.76 -9.47 2.25
CA GLU A 21 10.65 -8.52 1.14
C GLU A 21 9.19 -8.29 0.72
N THR A 22 8.41 -9.37 0.65
CA THR A 22 6.98 -9.33 0.32
C THR A 22 6.18 -8.46 1.28
N LEU A 23 6.50 -8.50 2.58
CA LEU A 23 5.84 -7.68 3.59
C LEU A 23 6.22 -6.20 3.44
N LEU A 24 7.48 -5.91 3.12
CA LEU A 24 7.93 -4.54 2.87
C LEU A 24 7.25 -3.95 1.63
N ILE A 25 7.14 -4.73 0.54
CA ILE A 25 6.40 -4.32 -0.67
C ILE A 25 4.93 -4.03 -0.32
N GLN A 26 4.27 -4.93 0.41
CA GLN A 26 2.88 -4.74 0.85
C GLN A 26 2.70 -3.47 1.70
N ILE A 27 3.63 -3.19 2.63
CA ILE A 27 3.58 -1.97 3.44
C ILE A 27 3.64 -0.72 2.56
N VAL A 28 4.52 -0.70 1.56
CA VAL A 28 4.64 0.41 0.61
C VAL A 28 3.37 0.58 -0.21
N GLU A 29 2.87 -0.50 -0.81
CA GLU A 29 1.64 -0.48 -1.62
C GLU A 29 0.43 0.02 -0.81
N ILE A 30 0.24 -0.50 0.41
CA ILE A 30 -0.86 -0.09 1.30
C ILE A 30 -0.72 1.39 1.69
N SER A 31 0.50 1.84 2.01
CA SER A 31 0.75 3.24 2.35
C SER A 31 0.43 4.17 1.18
N ASN A 32 0.78 3.81 -0.05
CA ASN A 32 0.44 4.55 -1.26
C ASN A 32 -1.07 4.61 -1.48
N ALA A 33 -1.78 3.49 -1.29
CA ALA A 33 -3.24 3.46 -1.40
C ALA A 33 -3.91 4.39 -0.38
N LEU A 34 -3.45 4.37 0.87
CA LEU A 34 -3.93 5.29 1.91
C LEU A 34 -3.68 6.75 1.52
N ASN A 35 -2.49 7.08 1.02
CA ASN A 35 -2.17 8.42 0.54
C ASN A 35 -3.07 8.88 -0.61
N ILE A 36 -3.37 7.99 -1.58
CA ILE A 36 -4.32 8.31 -2.66
C ILE A 36 -5.73 8.54 -2.12
N MET A 37 -6.20 7.72 -1.15
CA MET A 37 -7.51 7.91 -0.53
C MET A 37 -7.61 9.25 0.21
N VAL A 38 -6.59 9.59 1.01
CA VAL A 38 -6.51 10.89 1.70
C VAL A 38 -6.48 12.04 0.69
N SER A 39 -5.67 11.92 -0.36
CA SER A 39 -5.57 12.93 -1.42
C SER A 39 -6.91 13.14 -2.13
N MET A 40 -7.65 12.06 -2.40
CA MET A 40 -8.98 12.15 -3.01
C MET A 40 -9.97 12.89 -2.10
N VAL A 41 -9.94 12.64 -0.79
CA VAL A 41 -10.78 13.36 0.18
C VAL A 41 -10.44 14.85 0.16
N LEU A 42 -9.15 15.20 0.24
CA LEU A 42 -8.70 16.60 0.21
C LEU A 42 -9.06 17.31 -1.10
N ALA A 43 -8.88 16.64 -2.24
CA ALA A 43 -9.25 17.17 -3.55
C ALA A 43 -10.75 17.39 -3.72
N ARG A 44 -11.59 16.62 -3.02
CA ARG A 44 -13.05 16.86 -3.00
C ARG A 44 -13.43 18.01 -2.07
N MET A 45 -12.72 18.16 -0.95
CA MET A 45 -12.94 19.25 0.00
C MET A 45 -12.50 20.61 -0.52
N SER A 46 -11.54 20.65 -1.47
CA SER A 46 -11.08 21.91 -2.07
C SER A 46 -12.05 22.52 -3.08
N GLU A 47 -13.14 21.83 -3.42
CA GLU A 47 -14.10 22.22 -4.47
C GLU A 47 -13.46 22.46 -5.87
N ASP A 48 -12.24 21.96 -6.08
CA ASP A 48 -11.51 22.06 -7.34
C ASP A 48 -11.46 20.71 -8.06
N TYR A 49 -12.25 20.60 -9.13
CA TYR A 49 -12.36 19.39 -9.94
C TYR A 49 -11.06 19.03 -10.68
N SER A 50 -10.14 19.97 -10.88
CA SER A 50 -8.83 19.68 -11.47
C SER A 50 -7.99 18.77 -10.56
N LEU A 51 -8.06 18.98 -9.23
CA LEU A 51 -7.38 18.15 -8.24
C LEU A 51 -7.98 16.74 -8.18
N VAL A 52 -9.29 16.60 -8.32
CA VAL A 52 -9.93 15.27 -8.41
C VAL A 52 -9.43 14.52 -9.64
N SER A 53 -9.29 15.22 -10.76
CA SER A 53 -8.79 14.64 -12.02
C SER A 53 -7.32 14.25 -11.89
N LEU A 54 -6.51 15.08 -11.22
CA LEU A 54 -5.11 14.79 -10.90
C LEU A 54 -4.97 13.52 -10.06
N VAL A 55 -5.73 13.39 -8.96
CA VAL A 55 -5.64 12.19 -8.10
C VAL A 55 -6.08 10.92 -8.85
N LYS A 56 -7.10 11.01 -9.72
CA LYS A 56 -7.47 9.88 -10.60
C LYS A 56 -6.33 9.50 -11.55
N GLN A 57 -5.66 10.49 -12.14
CA GLN A 57 -4.52 10.24 -13.02
C GLN A 57 -3.38 9.57 -12.26
N LEU A 58 -3.04 10.06 -11.05
CA LEU A 58 -2.04 9.42 -10.18
C LEU A 58 -2.37 7.95 -9.89
N GLN A 59 -3.64 7.63 -9.65
CA GLN A 59 -4.06 6.23 -9.43
C GLN A 59 -3.81 5.34 -10.66
N ILE A 60 -3.92 5.88 -11.87
CA ILE A 60 -3.67 5.15 -13.12
C ILE A 60 -2.17 5.02 -13.36
N ASP A 61 -1.44 6.13 -13.25
CA ASP A 61 0.00 6.20 -13.55
C ASP A 61 0.83 5.32 -12.61
N PHE A 62 0.39 5.19 -11.34
CA PHE A 62 1.08 4.44 -10.29
C PHE A 62 0.36 3.16 -9.87
N LYS A 63 -0.49 2.61 -10.75
CA LYS A 63 -1.31 1.41 -10.47
C LYS A 63 -0.49 0.20 -10.02
N ASP A 64 0.73 0.07 -10.53
CA ASP A 64 1.70 -0.98 -10.20
C ASP A 64 2.26 -0.88 -8.77
N SER A 65 2.15 0.29 -8.13
CA SER A 65 2.57 0.55 -6.76
C SER A 65 1.41 0.59 -5.75
N LEU A 66 0.25 0.08 -6.16
CA LEU A 66 -0.97 0.00 -5.36
C LEU A 66 -1.34 -1.47 -5.10
N PRO A 67 -2.05 -1.78 -4.00
CA PRO A 67 -2.41 -3.14 -3.68
C PRO A 67 -3.38 -3.71 -4.72
N ILE A 68 -3.16 -4.97 -5.07
CA ILE A 68 -4.04 -5.70 -5.98
C ILE A 68 -5.41 -5.87 -5.32
N LEU A 69 -6.46 -5.34 -5.97
CA LEU A 69 -7.83 -5.55 -5.53
C LEU A 69 -8.21 -7.02 -5.71
N GLN A 70 -8.46 -7.72 -4.61
CA GLN A 70 -9.00 -9.06 -4.65
C GLN A 70 -10.50 -9.00 -4.95
N PRO A 71 -11.03 -9.88 -5.81
CA PRO A 71 -12.47 -9.99 -5.99
C PRO A 71 -13.13 -10.40 -4.65
N LEU A 72 -14.30 -9.83 -4.38
CA LEU A 72 -15.16 -10.16 -3.23
C LEU A 72 -15.78 -11.54 -3.37
#